data_AF-A0A436S533-F1
#
_entry.id   AF-A0A436S533-F1
#
_cell.length_a   1.000
_cell.length_b   1.000
_cell.length_c   1.000
_cell.angle_alpha   90.00
_cell.angle_beta   90.00
_cell.angle_gamma   90.00
#
_symmetry.space_group_name_H-M   'P 1'
#
loop_
_entity.id
_entity.type
_entity.pdbx_description
1 polymer ?
#
loop_
_entity_poly.entity_id
_entity_poly.type
_entity_poly.pdbx_seq_one_letter_code
_entity_poly.pdbx_strand_id
1 'polypeptide(L)'
;MKIFRAIGLTLLFLLTTLSSSGAAEADLRAIIAKFATAADFSETGVIVRELTATGDPAVERPLAALAEGNLYIRAADSMVFVGTEGSDSIQLFDPLSGEAAGEASADDLTQIGINNTLRRTIRDALGTLTLGSKDPTVRIAAADTMFKTPDAANIEPLAAAIASETVASVKALLEQARGASILVSDKPDTDKLAAIALIGARGDRDAVSLLTSVEANASGAVKEAATATIASINSTLAFWDAGQNIWYGISLGSVLLLAAIGLAITFGVMGVINMAHGEMVMLGAYTTFVVQQVIRTSFPGLFDWSLVIALPLAFLVAALVGLAIERGIIRFLYGRPLETLLATWGVSLILQQAVRTIFGPTNQEVGNPSWMSGSFDIGQLAITWNRLWILVFALAVFGVLLYVMKRTPWGLQM
;
A
#
# COMPACT_ATOMS: atom_id res chain seq x y z
N MET A 1 11.92 51.20 14.07
CA MET A 1 11.20 50.87 15.33
C MET A 1 9.84 50.17 15.15
N LYS A 2 9.12 50.32 14.02
CA LYS A 2 7.82 49.65 13.80
C LYS A 2 7.93 48.15 13.44
N ILE A 3 9.00 47.73 12.75
CA ILE A 3 9.23 46.34 12.32
C ILE A 3 9.56 45.41 13.51
N PHE A 4 10.33 45.88 14.49
CA PHE A 4 10.65 45.10 15.70
C PHE A 4 9.43 44.85 16.61
N ARG A 5 8.45 45.77 16.65
CA ARG A 5 7.20 45.57 17.38
C ARG A 5 6.28 44.57 16.69
N ALA A 6 6.27 44.52 15.36
CA ALA A 6 5.50 43.53 14.60
C ALA A 6 6.05 42.12 14.81
N ILE A 7 7.38 41.93 14.74
CA ILE A 7 8.02 40.61 14.95
C ILE A 7 7.81 40.09 16.38
N GLY A 8 7.86 40.97 17.39
CA GLY A 8 7.59 40.60 18.78
C GLY A 8 6.14 40.16 19.03
N LEU A 9 5.17 40.78 18.35
CA LEU A 9 3.76 40.39 18.44
C LEU A 9 3.47 39.06 17.71
N THR A 10 4.13 38.79 16.57
CA THR A 10 3.99 37.50 15.87
C THR A 10 4.65 36.35 16.64
N LEU A 11 5.79 36.57 17.29
CA LEU A 11 6.42 35.57 18.15
C LEU A 11 5.60 35.28 19.42
N LEU A 12 4.96 36.30 20.01
CA LEU A 12 4.11 36.11 21.18
C LEU A 12 2.84 35.31 20.82
N PHE A 13 2.27 35.55 19.63
CA PHE A 13 1.12 34.78 19.12
C PHE A 13 1.48 33.33 18.80
N LEU A 14 2.68 33.07 18.22
CA LEU A 14 3.19 31.72 17.96
C LEU A 14 3.49 30.95 19.26
N LEU A 15 4.03 31.62 20.30
CA LEU A 15 4.29 30.98 21.60
C LEU A 15 3.00 30.67 22.39
N THR A 16 1.95 31.48 22.24
CA THR A 16 0.66 31.19 22.88
C THR A 16 -0.08 30.03 22.21
N THR A 17 0.10 29.79 20.91
CA THR A 17 -0.51 28.64 20.22
C THR A 17 0.21 27.31 20.45
N LEU A 18 1.51 27.33 20.79
CA LEU A 18 2.24 26.10 21.17
C LEU A 18 1.97 25.64 22.61
N SER A 19 1.52 26.54 23.49
CA SER A 19 1.31 26.21 24.91
C SER A 19 -0.03 25.50 25.16
N SER A 20 -1.00 25.59 24.25
CA SER A 20 -2.33 24.98 24.42
C SER A 20 -2.36 23.48 24.10
N SER A 21 -1.47 22.98 23.24
CA SER A 21 -1.45 21.54 22.87
C SER A 21 -0.85 20.68 23.99
N GLY A 22 0.19 21.17 24.68
CA GLY A 22 0.84 20.41 25.75
C GLY A 22 -0.02 20.23 27.01
N ALA A 23 -0.93 21.17 27.30
CA ALA A 23 -1.84 21.06 28.44
C ALA A 23 -2.93 20.00 28.21
N ALA A 24 -3.53 19.97 27.02
CA ALA A 24 -4.54 18.97 26.66
C ALA A 24 -3.95 17.54 26.63
N GLU A 25 -2.71 17.40 26.13
CA GLU A 25 -2.02 16.11 26.12
C GLU A 25 -1.67 15.63 27.54
N ALA A 26 -1.27 16.53 28.44
CA ALA A 26 -0.99 16.19 29.84
C ALA A 26 -2.25 15.68 30.56
N ASP A 27 -3.41 16.29 30.31
CA ASP A 27 -4.69 15.85 30.87
C ASP A 27 -5.08 14.45 30.35
N LEU A 28 -4.89 14.19 29.05
CA LEU A 28 -5.11 12.86 28.45
C LEU A 28 -4.18 11.79 29.03
N ARG A 29 -2.88 12.11 29.17
CA ARG A 29 -1.90 11.23 29.80
C ARG A 29 -2.27 10.92 31.25
N ALA A 30 -2.81 11.90 31.98
CA ALA A 30 -3.26 11.71 33.36
C ALA A 30 -4.46 10.75 33.45
N ILE A 31 -5.40 10.81 32.49
CA ILE A 31 -6.52 9.87 32.44
C ILE A 31 -6.04 8.46 32.07
N ILE A 32 -5.14 8.32 31.09
CA ILE A 32 -4.57 7.03 30.70
C ILE A 32 -3.79 6.40 31.85
N ALA A 33 -3.04 7.18 32.63
CA ALA A 33 -2.30 6.68 33.79
C ALA A 33 -3.21 6.01 34.84
N LYS A 34 -4.51 6.37 34.91
CA LYS A 34 -5.46 5.73 35.83
C LYS A 34 -5.65 4.23 35.54
N PHE A 35 -5.38 3.78 34.31
CA PHE A 35 -5.42 2.36 33.98
C PHE A 35 -4.41 1.53 34.77
N ALA A 36 -3.27 2.11 35.16
CA ALA A 36 -2.25 1.42 35.96
C ALA A 36 -2.74 1.12 37.40
N THR A 37 -3.72 1.88 37.88
CA THR A 37 -4.25 1.77 39.25
C THR A 37 -5.65 1.17 39.32
N ALA A 38 -6.27 0.82 38.19
CA ALA A 38 -7.62 0.27 38.16
C ALA A 38 -7.65 -1.13 38.80
N ALA A 39 -8.42 -1.28 39.87
CA ALA A 39 -8.52 -2.53 40.61
C ALA A 39 -9.48 -3.54 39.97
N ASP A 40 -10.47 -3.05 39.20
CA ASP A 40 -11.48 -3.89 38.57
C ASP A 40 -11.96 -3.39 37.18
N PHE A 41 -12.76 -4.23 36.52
CA PHE A 41 -13.32 -3.92 35.19
C PHE A 41 -14.33 -2.78 35.21
N SER A 42 -14.95 -2.46 36.35
CA SER A 42 -15.92 -1.36 36.49
C SER A 42 -15.19 -0.02 36.50
N GLU A 43 -14.11 0.09 37.26
CA GLU A 43 -13.21 1.26 37.27
C GLU A 43 -12.58 1.48 35.90
N THR A 44 -12.13 0.40 35.24
CA THR A 44 -11.64 0.45 33.85
C THR A 44 -12.71 1.03 32.92
N GLY A 45 -13.99 0.63 33.09
CA GLY A 45 -15.11 1.17 32.33
C GLY A 45 -15.42 2.66 32.61
N VAL A 46 -15.12 3.17 33.81
CA VAL A 46 -15.21 4.61 34.11
C VAL A 46 -14.13 5.37 33.34
N ILE A 47 -12.89 4.88 33.33
CA ILE A 47 -11.78 5.50 32.60
C ILE A 47 -12.10 5.57 31.10
N VAL A 48 -12.64 4.49 30.52
CA VAL A 48 -13.06 4.46 29.11
C VAL A 48 -14.10 5.56 28.82
N ARG A 49 -15.11 5.73 29.67
CA ARG A 49 -16.13 6.79 29.50
C ARG A 49 -15.56 8.19 29.67
N GLU A 50 -14.65 8.38 30.61
CA GLU A 50 -13.95 9.65 30.84
C GLU A 50 -13.11 10.05 29.62
N LEU A 51 -12.34 9.10 29.09
CA LEU A 51 -11.59 9.27 27.84
C LEU A 51 -12.51 9.60 26.66
N THR A 52 -13.62 8.89 26.52
CA THR A 52 -14.61 9.13 25.45
C THR A 52 -15.22 10.52 25.53
N ALA A 53 -15.52 11.01 26.74
CA ALA A 53 -16.10 12.33 26.96
C ALA A 53 -15.16 13.49 26.56
N THR A 54 -13.85 13.26 26.43
CA THR A 54 -12.91 14.28 25.93
C THR A 54 -13.14 14.60 24.45
N GLY A 55 -13.65 13.65 23.66
CA GLY A 55 -13.84 13.79 22.22
C GLY A 55 -12.54 13.97 21.42
N ASP A 56 -11.38 13.69 22.02
CA ASP A 56 -10.08 13.86 21.37
C ASP A 56 -9.76 12.65 20.46
N PRO A 57 -9.40 12.86 19.18
CA PRO A 57 -9.00 11.78 18.28
C PRO A 57 -7.84 10.92 18.78
N ALA A 58 -6.92 11.47 19.59
CA ALA A 58 -5.78 10.72 20.13
C ALA A 58 -6.21 9.59 21.09
N VAL A 59 -7.45 9.61 21.58
CA VAL A 59 -8.04 8.59 22.46
C VAL A 59 -8.43 7.31 21.72
N GLU A 60 -8.60 7.36 20.39
CA GLU A 60 -8.95 6.19 19.59
C GLU A 60 -7.91 5.07 19.74
N ARG A 61 -6.62 5.40 19.60
CA ARG A 61 -5.51 4.44 19.66
C ARG A 61 -5.44 3.63 20.96
N PRO A 62 -5.45 4.24 22.17
CA PRO A 62 -5.40 3.48 23.41
C PRO A 62 -6.66 2.66 23.65
N LEU A 63 -7.84 3.16 23.25
CA LEU A 63 -9.09 2.39 23.39
C LEU A 63 -9.16 1.21 22.40
N ALA A 64 -8.67 1.38 21.17
CA ALA A 64 -8.56 0.30 20.20
C ALA A 64 -7.58 -0.78 20.68
N ALA A 65 -6.41 -0.37 21.18
CA ALA A 65 -5.45 -1.29 21.79
C ALA A 65 -6.05 -2.04 22.99
N LEU A 66 -6.82 -1.36 23.85
CA LEU A 66 -7.52 -2.01 24.97
C LEU A 66 -8.58 -3.02 24.48
N ALA A 67 -9.31 -2.71 23.41
CA ALA A 67 -10.30 -3.61 22.83
C ALA A 67 -9.69 -4.91 22.29
N GLU A 68 -8.47 -4.80 21.72
CA GLU A 68 -7.69 -5.91 21.19
C GLU A 68 -6.89 -6.67 22.25
N GLY A 69 -6.80 -6.13 23.47
CA GLY A 69 -5.97 -6.68 24.55
C GLY A 69 -4.49 -6.30 24.45
N ASN A 70 -4.14 -5.35 23.60
CA ASN A 70 -2.78 -4.92 23.31
C ASN A 70 -2.32 -3.76 24.22
N LEU A 71 -3.00 -3.51 25.34
CA LEU A 71 -2.65 -2.46 26.29
C LEU A 71 -1.96 -3.05 27.52
N TYR A 72 -0.74 -2.59 27.79
CA TYR A 72 0.13 -3.14 28.83
C TYR A 72 0.60 -2.07 29.80
N ILE A 73 0.86 -2.48 31.04
CA ILE A 73 1.50 -1.68 32.09
C ILE A 73 2.91 -2.19 32.28
N ARG A 74 3.90 -1.31 32.17
CA ARG A 74 5.30 -1.66 32.40
C ARG A 74 5.64 -1.64 33.89
N ALA A 75 6.18 -2.73 34.42
CA ALA A 75 6.45 -2.88 35.86
C ALA A 75 7.48 -1.87 36.41
N ALA A 76 8.43 -1.44 35.58
CA ALA A 76 9.52 -0.55 35.99
C ALA A 76 9.05 0.86 36.39
N ASP A 77 8.04 1.39 35.72
CA ASP A 77 7.58 2.79 35.87
C ASP A 77 6.06 2.94 35.94
N SER A 78 5.31 1.83 35.92
CA SER A 78 3.84 1.82 35.96
C SER A 78 3.20 2.65 34.84
N MET A 79 3.90 2.85 33.73
CA MET A 79 3.38 3.55 32.56
C MET A 79 2.64 2.59 31.63
N VAL A 80 1.64 3.14 30.94
CA VAL A 80 0.76 2.39 30.03
C VAL A 80 1.26 2.53 28.59
N PHE A 81 1.38 1.41 27.90
CA PHE A 81 1.88 1.32 26.53
C PHE A 81 0.99 0.45 25.67
N VAL A 82 0.98 0.75 24.36
CA VAL A 82 0.42 -0.16 23.35
C VAL A 82 1.52 -1.12 22.93
N GLY A 83 1.26 -2.42 23.08
CA GLY A 83 2.21 -3.47 22.75
C GLY A 83 1.86 -4.16 21.45
N THR A 84 2.87 -4.45 20.63
CA THR A 84 2.73 -5.30 19.44
C THR A 84 3.62 -6.52 19.62
N GLU A 85 3.05 -7.73 19.51
CA GLU A 85 3.80 -8.98 19.68
C GLU A 85 4.88 -9.12 18.59
N GLY A 86 6.14 -9.21 19.02
CA GLY A 86 7.26 -9.68 18.21
C GLY A 86 7.54 -11.16 18.43
N SER A 87 8.59 -11.71 17.79
CA SER A 87 8.93 -13.13 17.90
C SER A 87 9.42 -13.57 19.28
N ASP A 88 10.06 -12.68 20.07
CA ASP A 88 10.58 -12.96 21.43
C ASP A 88 10.44 -11.77 22.41
N SER A 89 10.04 -10.58 21.97
CA SER A 89 9.88 -9.35 22.76
C SER A 89 8.62 -8.59 22.34
N ILE A 90 8.05 -7.78 23.25
CA ILE A 90 6.91 -6.91 22.93
C ILE A 90 7.46 -5.51 22.63
N GLN A 91 7.18 -5.01 21.42
CA GLN A 91 7.47 -3.63 21.05
C GLN A 91 6.44 -2.70 21.67
N LEU A 92 6.92 -1.69 22.40
CA LEU A 92 6.08 -0.72 23.09
C LEU A 92 5.97 0.56 22.27
N PHE A 93 4.76 1.10 22.22
CA PHE A 93 4.44 2.37 21.59
C PHE A 93 3.73 3.28 22.58
N ASP A 94 4.03 4.58 22.51
CA ASP A 94 3.31 5.59 23.29
C ASP A 94 1.82 5.59 22.89
N PRO A 95 0.90 5.55 23.87
CA PRO A 95 -0.53 5.36 23.59
C PRO A 95 -1.18 6.52 22.85
N LEU A 96 -0.65 7.75 22.93
CA LEU A 96 -1.23 8.93 22.29
C LEU A 96 -0.53 9.28 20.98
N SER A 97 0.81 9.37 21.00
CA SER A 97 1.62 9.77 19.86
C SER A 97 1.94 8.62 18.90
N GLY A 98 1.98 7.39 19.41
CA GLY A 98 2.35 6.22 18.63
C GLY A 98 3.83 6.08 18.31
N GLU A 99 4.69 6.90 18.91
CA GLU A 99 6.14 6.77 18.77
C GLU A 99 6.64 5.50 19.48
N ALA A 100 7.69 4.89 18.94
CA ALA A 100 8.30 3.70 19.52
C ALA A 100 8.95 4.05 20.88
N ALA A 101 8.51 3.36 21.92
CA ALA A 101 8.94 3.52 23.30
C ALA A 101 9.89 2.39 23.78
N GLY A 102 10.45 1.62 22.84
CA GLY A 102 11.41 0.54 23.08
C GLY A 102 10.79 -0.85 23.05
N GLU A 103 11.55 -1.85 23.52
CA GLU A 103 11.12 -3.24 23.66
C GLU A 103 11.20 -3.67 25.12
N ALA A 104 10.27 -4.52 25.56
CA ALA A 104 10.27 -5.11 26.90
C ALA A 104 9.95 -6.60 26.85
N SER A 105 10.44 -7.34 27.86
CA SER A 105 10.08 -8.75 28.05
C SER A 105 8.61 -8.86 28.45
N ALA A 106 7.93 -9.94 28.02
CA ALA A 106 6.56 -10.21 28.44
C ALA A 106 6.43 -10.31 29.97
N ASP A 107 7.48 -10.78 30.67
CA ASP A 107 7.50 -10.88 32.13
C ASP A 107 7.47 -9.51 32.84
N ASP A 108 7.93 -8.46 32.17
CA ASP A 108 7.98 -7.09 32.71
C ASP A 108 6.69 -6.29 32.42
N LEU A 109 5.72 -6.91 31.74
CA LEU A 109 4.50 -6.28 31.25
C LEU A 109 3.26 -6.96 31.83
N THR A 110 2.39 -6.15 32.45
CA THR A 110 1.07 -6.61 32.90
C THR A 110 0.02 -6.21 31.88
N GLN A 111 -0.61 -7.19 31.22
CA GLN A 111 -1.69 -6.94 30.26
C GLN A 111 -2.97 -6.48 30.98
N ILE A 112 -3.63 -5.46 30.43
CA ILE A 112 -4.93 -5.00 30.92
C ILE A 112 -6.02 -5.84 30.28
N GLY A 113 -6.54 -6.81 31.04
CA GLY A 113 -7.62 -7.68 30.59
C GLY A 113 -8.97 -6.96 30.47
N ILE A 114 -9.85 -7.48 29.61
CA ILE A 114 -11.23 -6.99 29.46
C ILE A 114 -12.25 -8.13 29.55
N ASN A 115 -13.42 -7.85 30.10
CA ASN A 115 -14.57 -8.77 30.07
C ASN A 115 -15.54 -8.41 28.93
N ASN A 116 -16.58 -9.23 28.70
CA ASN A 116 -17.53 -9.02 27.60
C ASN A 116 -18.32 -7.69 27.72
N THR A 117 -18.61 -7.25 28.94
CA THR A 117 -19.32 -5.99 29.21
C THR A 117 -18.43 -4.78 28.88
N LEU A 118 -17.17 -4.83 29.30
CA LEU A 118 -16.19 -3.78 29.04
C LEU A 118 -15.86 -3.71 27.54
N ARG A 119 -15.74 -4.85 26.87
CA ARG A 119 -15.58 -4.91 25.41
C ARG A 119 -16.71 -4.19 24.66
N ARG A 120 -17.96 -4.36 25.09
CA ARG A 120 -19.11 -3.62 24.54
C ARG A 120 -18.99 -2.12 24.81
N THR A 121 -18.63 -1.75 26.04
CA THR A 121 -18.46 -0.34 26.45
C THR A 121 -17.37 0.36 25.62
N ILE A 122 -16.24 -0.30 25.39
CA ILE A 122 -15.14 0.22 24.57
C ILE A 122 -15.58 0.34 23.10
N ARG A 123 -16.34 -0.64 22.59
CA ARG A 123 -16.88 -0.57 21.23
C ARG A 123 -17.83 0.61 21.04
N ASP A 124 -18.73 0.84 21.99
CA ASP A 124 -19.67 1.97 21.96
C ASP A 124 -18.93 3.31 22.03
N ALA A 125 -17.89 3.38 22.88
CA ALA A 125 -16.99 4.52 23.00
C ALA A 125 -16.24 4.83 21.69
N LEU A 126 -15.57 3.83 21.12
CA LEU A 126 -14.86 3.94 19.85
C LEU A 126 -15.81 4.31 18.71
N GLY A 127 -17.00 3.72 18.64
CA GLY A 127 -18.01 4.06 17.65
C GLY A 127 -18.42 5.53 17.75
N THR A 128 -18.61 6.05 18.96
CA THR A 128 -18.96 7.47 19.17
C THR A 128 -17.82 8.42 18.77
N LEU A 129 -16.59 8.11 19.17
CA LEU A 129 -15.40 8.93 18.86
C LEU A 129 -15.11 8.97 17.35
N THR A 130 -15.19 7.81 16.70
CA THR A 130 -14.81 7.67 15.29
C THR A 130 -15.90 8.18 14.35
N LEU A 131 -17.19 7.91 14.64
CA LEU A 131 -18.31 8.44 13.85
C LEU A 131 -18.50 9.96 14.00
N GLY A 132 -18.16 10.51 15.17
CA GLY A 132 -18.25 11.95 15.46
C GLY A 132 -16.98 12.74 15.16
N SER A 133 -15.94 12.10 14.62
CA SER A 133 -14.64 12.75 14.37
C SER A 133 -14.77 13.92 13.40
N LYS A 134 -14.02 15.00 13.65
CA LYS A 134 -13.95 16.14 12.73
C LYS A 134 -13.26 15.77 11.41
N ASP A 135 -12.37 14.78 11.44
CA ASP A 135 -11.64 14.32 10.26
C ASP A 135 -12.51 13.35 9.44
N PRO A 136 -12.84 13.67 8.16
CA PRO A 136 -13.59 12.76 7.29
C PRO A 136 -12.91 11.39 7.10
N THR A 137 -11.59 11.31 7.13
CA THR A 137 -10.86 10.05 6.91
C THR A 137 -11.10 9.04 8.03
N VAL A 138 -11.15 9.51 9.28
CA VAL A 138 -11.49 8.71 10.46
C VAL A 138 -12.94 8.21 10.36
N ARG A 139 -13.87 9.08 9.94
CA ARG A 139 -15.28 8.69 9.75
C ARG A 139 -15.47 7.65 8.63
N ILE A 140 -14.69 7.76 7.55
CA ILE A 140 -14.67 6.78 6.46
C ILE A 140 -14.18 5.42 6.98
N ALA A 141 -13.07 5.40 7.72
CA ALA A 141 -12.52 4.17 8.30
C ALA A 141 -13.50 3.53 9.31
N ALA A 142 -14.20 4.34 10.10
CA ALA A 142 -15.24 3.89 11.01
C ALA A 142 -16.40 3.21 10.26
N ALA A 143 -16.92 3.87 9.22
CA ALA A 143 -17.99 3.34 8.38
C ALA A 143 -17.57 2.02 7.72
N ASP A 144 -16.34 1.93 7.22
CA ASP A 144 -15.81 0.73 6.59
C ASP A 144 -15.67 -0.44 7.58
N THR A 145 -15.14 -0.17 8.77
CA THR A 145 -15.03 -1.16 9.85
C THR A 145 -16.40 -1.69 10.27
N MET A 146 -17.39 -0.80 10.45
CA MET A 146 -18.76 -1.16 10.82
C MET A 146 -19.51 -1.89 9.70
N PHE A 147 -19.16 -1.63 8.44
CA PHE A 147 -19.69 -2.38 7.30
C PHE A 147 -19.15 -3.82 7.26
N LYS A 148 -17.83 -3.99 7.47
CA LYS A 148 -17.16 -5.30 7.51
C LYS A 148 -17.57 -6.16 8.70
N THR A 149 -17.87 -5.52 9.83
CA THR A 149 -18.30 -6.18 11.07
C THR A 149 -19.69 -5.68 11.48
N PRO A 150 -20.75 -6.08 10.75
CA PRO A 150 -22.09 -5.57 10.99
C PRO A 150 -22.63 -6.06 12.34
N ASP A 151 -23.25 -5.14 13.09
CA ASP A 151 -23.86 -5.41 14.39
C ASP A 151 -25.17 -4.62 14.48
N ALA A 152 -26.26 -5.28 14.90
CA ALA A 152 -27.56 -4.64 15.05
C ALA A 152 -27.54 -3.46 16.05
N ALA A 153 -26.60 -3.47 17.01
CA ALA A 153 -26.41 -2.36 17.95
C ALA A 153 -25.96 -1.05 17.27
N ASN A 154 -25.33 -1.13 16.10
CA ASN A 154 -24.79 0.04 15.39
C ASN A 154 -25.84 0.83 14.59
N ILE A 155 -27.08 0.31 14.46
CA ILE A 155 -28.11 0.92 13.58
C ILE A 155 -28.47 2.35 14.02
N GLU A 156 -28.68 2.57 15.31
CA GLU A 156 -29.07 3.89 15.85
C GLU A 156 -27.89 4.87 15.92
N PRO A 157 -26.69 4.49 16.39
CA PRO A 157 -25.50 5.34 16.30
C PRO A 157 -25.19 5.79 14.86
N LEU A 158 -25.29 4.88 13.89
CA LEU A 158 -25.08 5.22 12.49
C LEU A 158 -26.16 6.17 11.97
N ALA A 159 -27.43 5.99 12.38
CA ALA A 159 -28.50 6.91 12.00
C ALA A 159 -28.24 8.35 12.52
N ALA A 160 -27.77 8.49 13.76
CA ALA A 160 -27.40 9.78 14.34
C ALA A 160 -26.20 10.42 13.61
N ALA A 161 -25.19 9.62 13.24
CA ALA A 161 -24.05 10.08 12.47
C ALA A 161 -24.47 10.54 11.05
N ILE A 162 -25.31 9.76 10.35
CA ILE A 162 -25.83 10.11 9.01
C ILE A 162 -26.61 11.44 9.05
N ALA A 163 -27.37 11.71 10.11
CA ALA A 163 -28.15 12.93 10.27
C ALA A 163 -27.29 14.19 10.47
N SER A 164 -26.11 14.03 11.07
CA SER A 164 -25.15 15.13 11.33
C SER A 164 -24.08 15.26 10.25
N GLU A 165 -23.96 14.29 9.35
CA GLU A 165 -22.95 14.26 8.29
C GLU A 165 -23.23 15.31 7.20
N THR A 166 -22.18 16.03 6.82
CA THR A 166 -22.23 17.08 5.80
C THR A 166 -21.57 16.66 4.49
N VAL A 167 -20.62 15.72 4.55
CA VAL A 167 -19.87 15.25 3.38
C VAL A 167 -20.63 14.12 2.71
N ALA A 168 -21.04 14.32 1.45
CA ALA A 168 -21.87 13.37 0.72
C ALA A 168 -21.25 11.97 0.57
N SER A 169 -19.93 11.87 0.35
CA SER A 169 -19.23 10.59 0.23
C SER A 169 -19.21 9.80 1.54
N VAL A 170 -18.96 10.48 2.66
CA VAL A 170 -18.97 9.87 4.00
C VAL A 170 -20.38 9.44 4.37
N LYS A 171 -21.38 10.26 4.06
CA LYS A 171 -22.79 9.95 4.30
C LYS A 171 -23.22 8.67 3.58
N ALA A 172 -22.83 8.51 2.31
CA ALA A 172 -23.14 7.31 1.54
C ALA A 172 -22.51 6.04 2.17
N LEU A 173 -21.27 6.13 2.65
CA LEU A 173 -20.59 5.01 3.33
C LEU A 173 -21.26 4.66 4.67
N LEU A 174 -21.69 5.66 5.44
CA LEU A 174 -22.43 5.45 6.69
C LEU A 174 -23.80 4.81 6.43
N GLU A 175 -24.51 5.23 5.38
CA GLU A 175 -25.78 4.61 4.95
C GLU A 175 -25.58 3.14 4.55
N GLN A 176 -24.47 2.81 3.88
CA GLN A 176 -24.09 1.44 3.54
C GLN A 176 -23.77 0.61 4.78
N ALA A 177 -22.98 1.14 5.73
CA ALA A 177 -22.67 0.49 7.00
C ALA A 177 -23.94 0.23 7.84
N ARG A 178 -24.87 1.18 7.84
CA ARG A 178 -26.18 1.01 8.48
C ARG A 178 -27.01 -0.06 7.78
N GLY A 179 -26.98 -0.08 6.45
CA GLY A 179 -27.60 -1.13 5.64
C GLY A 179 -27.07 -2.52 6.02
N ALA A 180 -25.75 -2.68 6.12
CA ALA A 180 -25.13 -3.93 6.54
C ALA A 180 -25.60 -4.38 7.93
N SER A 181 -25.69 -3.45 8.88
CA SER A 181 -26.20 -3.70 10.23
C SER A 181 -27.70 -4.08 10.24
N ILE A 182 -28.50 -3.55 9.32
CA ILE A 182 -29.91 -3.94 9.15
C ILE A 182 -30.03 -5.38 8.65
N LEU A 183 -29.15 -5.82 7.73
CA LEU A 183 -29.22 -7.17 7.17
C LEU A 183 -29.00 -8.28 8.19
N VAL A 184 -28.16 -8.03 9.20
CA VAL A 184 -27.90 -8.98 10.29
C VAL A 184 -28.90 -8.87 11.45
N SER A 185 -29.85 -7.94 11.38
CA SER A 185 -30.85 -7.70 12.43
C SER A 185 -32.20 -8.37 12.17
N ASP A 186 -33.09 -8.32 13.17
CA ASP A 186 -34.47 -8.81 13.09
C ASP A 186 -35.43 -7.80 12.42
N LYS A 187 -34.92 -6.81 11.68
CA LYS A 187 -35.75 -5.83 10.97
C LYS A 187 -36.59 -6.50 9.86
N PRO A 188 -37.76 -5.92 9.51
CA PRO A 188 -38.63 -6.46 8.48
C PRO A 188 -37.94 -6.59 7.11
N ASP A 189 -38.43 -7.51 6.28
CA ASP A 189 -37.90 -7.75 4.94
C ASP A 189 -37.90 -6.49 4.06
N THR A 190 -38.84 -5.56 4.28
CA THR A 190 -38.87 -4.26 3.59
C THR A 190 -37.61 -3.43 3.83
N ASP A 191 -37.12 -3.42 5.07
CA ASP A 191 -35.92 -2.68 5.46
C ASP A 191 -34.67 -3.40 4.93
N LYS A 192 -34.69 -4.74 4.93
CA LYS A 192 -33.62 -5.56 4.36
C LYS A 192 -33.49 -5.36 2.85
N LEU A 193 -34.60 -5.29 2.13
CA LEU A 193 -34.60 -5.01 0.69
C LEU A 193 -34.02 -3.60 0.38
N ALA A 194 -34.40 -2.59 1.16
CA ALA A 194 -33.81 -1.26 1.04
C ALA A 194 -32.31 -1.25 1.35
N ALA A 195 -31.88 -2.01 2.35
CA ALA A 195 -30.48 -2.16 2.70
C ALA A 195 -29.67 -2.84 1.57
N ILE A 196 -30.20 -3.90 0.94
CA ILE A 196 -29.55 -4.57 -0.20
C ILE A 196 -29.28 -3.58 -1.34
N ALA A 197 -30.23 -2.69 -1.64
CA ALA A 197 -30.05 -1.67 -2.69
C ALA A 197 -28.90 -0.69 -2.37
N LEU A 198 -28.77 -0.26 -1.10
CA LEU A 198 -27.67 0.61 -0.66
C LEU A 198 -26.31 -0.09 -0.76
N ILE A 199 -26.24 -1.36 -0.37
CA ILE A 199 -25.02 -2.16 -0.44
C ILE A 199 -24.63 -2.46 -1.90
N GLY A 200 -25.62 -2.69 -2.75
CA GLY A 200 -25.43 -2.83 -4.20
C GLY A 200 -24.72 -1.63 -4.82
N ALA A 201 -24.99 -0.42 -4.33
CA ALA A 201 -24.33 0.80 -4.81
C ALA A 201 -22.84 0.90 -4.44
N ARG A 202 -22.38 0.13 -3.43
CA ARG A 202 -20.97 0.07 -3.04
C ARG A 202 -20.13 -0.68 -4.08
N GLY A 203 -20.66 -1.79 -4.61
CA GLY A 203 -20.12 -2.48 -5.77
C GLY A 203 -18.73 -3.11 -5.58
N ASP A 204 -18.33 -3.43 -4.35
CA ASP A 204 -17.03 -4.02 -4.03
C ASP A 204 -17.13 -5.48 -3.54
N ARG A 205 -15.98 -6.09 -3.24
CA ARG A 205 -15.90 -7.49 -2.79
C ARG A 205 -16.48 -7.71 -1.39
N ASP A 206 -16.38 -6.72 -0.52
CA ASP A 206 -16.95 -6.78 0.83
C ASP A 206 -18.48 -6.82 0.76
N ALA A 207 -19.09 -6.03 -0.12
CA ALA A 207 -20.51 -6.09 -0.43
C ALA A 207 -20.95 -7.47 -0.94
N VAL A 208 -20.18 -8.08 -1.85
CA VAL A 208 -20.46 -9.44 -2.33
C VAL A 208 -20.41 -10.45 -1.17
N SER A 209 -19.37 -10.40 -0.34
CA SER A 209 -19.22 -11.32 0.80
C SER A 209 -20.41 -11.25 1.76
N LEU A 210 -20.82 -10.03 2.12
CA LEU A 210 -21.98 -9.80 2.98
C LEU A 210 -23.28 -10.30 2.33
N LEU A 211 -23.53 -9.95 1.06
CA LEU A 211 -24.74 -10.37 0.36
C LEU A 211 -24.80 -11.89 0.16
N THR A 212 -23.67 -12.57 -0.07
CA THR A 212 -23.62 -14.04 -0.13
C THR A 212 -24.02 -14.67 1.20
N SER A 213 -23.61 -14.07 2.33
CA SER A 213 -24.07 -14.54 3.65
C SER A 213 -25.58 -14.37 3.83
N VAL A 214 -26.16 -13.31 3.29
CA VAL A 214 -27.62 -13.07 3.32
C VAL A 214 -28.36 -14.01 2.38
N GLU A 215 -27.86 -14.23 1.17
CA GLU A 215 -28.42 -15.18 0.20
C GLU A 215 -28.51 -16.61 0.77
N ALA A 216 -27.49 -17.01 1.55
CA ALA A 216 -27.44 -18.33 2.18
C ALA A 216 -28.48 -18.49 3.30
N ASN A 217 -28.80 -17.42 4.04
CA ASN A 217 -29.63 -17.46 5.25
C ASN A 217 -31.08 -16.96 5.04
N ALA A 218 -31.34 -16.21 3.98
CA ALA A 218 -32.66 -15.63 3.69
C ALA A 218 -33.53 -16.52 2.78
N SER A 219 -34.81 -16.17 2.67
CA SER A 219 -35.76 -16.82 1.76
C SER A 219 -36.67 -15.78 1.08
N GLY A 220 -37.37 -16.18 0.02
CA GLY A 220 -38.28 -15.30 -0.72
C GLY A 220 -37.60 -14.09 -1.36
N ALA A 221 -38.25 -12.93 -1.28
CA ALA A 221 -37.83 -11.71 -1.97
C ALA A 221 -36.44 -11.21 -1.55
N VAL A 222 -36.05 -11.39 -0.28
CA VAL A 222 -34.73 -10.96 0.22
C VAL A 222 -33.61 -11.76 -0.42
N LYS A 223 -33.81 -13.08 -0.58
CA LYS A 223 -32.85 -13.95 -1.26
C LYS A 223 -32.72 -13.59 -2.73
N GLU A 224 -33.84 -13.42 -3.43
CA GLU A 224 -33.85 -13.03 -4.85
C GLU A 224 -33.17 -11.69 -5.09
N ALA A 225 -33.42 -10.69 -4.22
CA ALA A 225 -32.77 -9.40 -4.28
C ALA A 225 -31.26 -9.48 -4.03
N ALA A 226 -30.82 -10.29 -3.06
CA ALA A 226 -29.40 -10.52 -2.80
C ALA A 226 -28.72 -11.18 -4.00
N THR A 227 -29.29 -12.25 -4.56
CA THR A 227 -28.74 -12.94 -5.75
C THR A 227 -28.63 -12.01 -6.96
N ALA A 228 -29.67 -11.22 -7.23
CA ALA A 228 -29.66 -10.25 -8.35
C ALA A 228 -28.60 -9.16 -8.15
N THR A 229 -28.45 -8.68 -6.92
CA THR A 229 -27.46 -7.65 -6.59
C THR A 229 -26.04 -8.20 -6.70
N ILE A 230 -25.77 -9.40 -6.19
CA ILE A 230 -24.48 -10.10 -6.35
C ILE A 230 -24.12 -10.25 -7.83
N ALA A 231 -25.07 -10.68 -8.67
CA ALA A 231 -24.84 -10.82 -10.10
C ALA A 231 -24.47 -9.48 -10.76
N SER A 232 -25.16 -8.39 -10.40
CA SER A 232 -24.87 -7.04 -10.88
C SER A 232 -23.46 -6.56 -10.47
N ILE A 233 -23.11 -6.73 -9.19
CA ILE A 233 -21.78 -6.36 -8.68
C ILE A 233 -20.69 -7.17 -9.41
N ASN A 234 -20.83 -8.49 -9.48
CA ASN A 234 -19.86 -9.36 -10.16
C ASN A 234 -19.68 -9.00 -11.64
N SER A 235 -20.75 -8.58 -12.33
CA SER A 235 -20.64 -8.12 -13.72
C SER A 235 -19.81 -6.84 -13.86
N THR A 236 -19.93 -5.93 -12.89
CA THR A 236 -19.15 -4.69 -12.83
C THR A 236 -17.69 -4.98 -12.47
N LEU A 237 -17.45 -5.81 -11.44
CA LEU A 237 -16.11 -6.26 -11.05
C LEU A 237 -15.40 -6.95 -12.23
N ALA A 238 -16.10 -7.84 -12.95
CA ALA A 238 -15.53 -8.53 -14.10
C ALA A 238 -15.14 -7.59 -15.25
N PHE A 239 -15.91 -6.52 -15.47
CA PHE A 239 -15.55 -5.48 -16.43
C PHE A 239 -14.26 -4.75 -16.03
N TRP A 240 -14.14 -4.38 -14.76
CA TRP A 240 -12.92 -3.76 -14.24
C TRP A 240 -11.73 -4.71 -14.28
N ASP A 241 -11.90 -5.97 -13.89
CA ASP A 241 -10.86 -7.00 -13.97
C ASP A 241 -10.39 -7.21 -15.43
N ALA A 242 -11.31 -7.17 -16.40
CA ALA A 242 -10.95 -7.21 -17.82
C ALA A 242 -10.09 -6.00 -18.23
N GLY A 243 -10.45 -4.80 -17.79
CA GLY A 243 -9.64 -3.58 -17.98
C GLY A 243 -8.25 -3.69 -17.34
N GLN A 244 -8.17 -4.23 -16.12
CA GLN A 244 -6.92 -4.45 -15.41
C GLN A 244 -6.02 -5.45 -16.15
N ASN A 245 -6.60 -6.54 -16.67
CA ASN A 245 -5.87 -7.53 -17.45
C ASN A 245 -5.36 -6.97 -18.77
N ILE A 246 -6.14 -6.12 -19.45
CA ILE A 246 -5.68 -5.39 -20.64
C ILE A 246 -4.48 -4.51 -20.29
N TRP A 247 -4.56 -3.75 -19.20
CA TRP A 247 -3.44 -2.93 -18.72
C TRP A 247 -2.19 -3.76 -18.42
N TYR A 248 -2.33 -4.89 -17.72
CA TYR A 248 -1.22 -5.82 -17.49
C TYR A 248 -0.65 -6.39 -18.78
N GLY A 249 -1.50 -6.71 -19.76
CA GLY A 249 -1.09 -7.14 -21.08
C GLY A 249 -0.30 -6.07 -21.85
N ILE A 250 -0.75 -4.81 -21.82
CA ILE A 250 -0.04 -3.67 -22.43
C ILE A 250 1.32 -3.46 -21.76
N SER A 251 1.35 -3.48 -20.42
CA SER A 251 2.59 -3.33 -19.64
C SER A 251 3.60 -4.44 -19.97
N LEU A 252 3.18 -5.71 -19.91
CA LEU A 252 4.05 -6.85 -20.25
C LEU A 252 4.48 -6.80 -21.72
N GLY A 253 3.54 -6.48 -22.62
CA GLY A 253 3.79 -6.32 -24.05
C GLY A 253 4.82 -5.24 -24.36
N SER A 254 4.88 -4.16 -23.58
CA SER A 254 5.89 -3.10 -23.76
C SER A 254 7.32 -3.58 -23.44
N VAL A 255 7.48 -4.47 -22.45
CA VAL A 255 8.76 -5.11 -22.15
C VAL A 255 9.16 -6.08 -23.27
N LEU A 256 8.22 -6.90 -23.72
CA LEU A 256 8.44 -7.81 -24.85
C LEU A 256 8.77 -7.04 -26.15
N LEU A 257 8.14 -5.89 -26.36
CA LEU A 257 8.42 -4.99 -27.48
C LEU A 257 9.88 -4.51 -27.44
N LEU A 258 10.36 -4.03 -26.28
CA LEU A 258 11.75 -3.61 -26.12
C LEU A 258 12.74 -4.74 -26.42
N ALA A 259 12.48 -5.94 -25.88
CA ALA A 259 13.30 -7.12 -26.14
C ALA A 259 13.28 -7.50 -27.63
N ALA A 260 12.11 -7.51 -28.25
CA ALA A 260 11.93 -7.86 -29.66
C ALA A 260 12.62 -6.85 -30.59
N ILE A 261 12.58 -5.55 -30.28
CA ILE A 261 13.29 -4.51 -31.04
C ILE A 261 14.80 -4.71 -30.96
N GLY A 262 15.34 -4.98 -29.76
CA GLY A 262 16.77 -5.25 -29.59
C GLY A 262 17.22 -6.47 -30.40
N LEU A 263 16.41 -7.52 -30.39
CA LEU A 263 16.63 -8.73 -31.18
C LEU A 263 16.57 -8.44 -32.69
N ALA A 264 15.53 -7.73 -33.15
CA ALA A 264 15.33 -7.39 -34.56
C ALA A 264 16.49 -6.57 -35.14
N ILE A 265 17.00 -5.58 -34.39
CA ILE A 265 18.12 -4.74 -34.83
C ILE A 265 19.42 -5.54 -34.89
N THR A 266 19.72 -6.34 -33.86
CA THR A 266 20.97 -7.11 -33.81
C THR A 266 21.04 -8.16 -34.93
N PHE A 267 19.95 -8.89 -35.18
CA PHE A 267 19.87 -9.80 -36.33
C PHE A 267 19.89 -9.07 -37.67
N GLY A 268 19.11 -7.99 -37.80
CA GLY A 268 18.91 -7.27 -39.05
C GLY A 268 20.19 -6.68 -39.62
N VAL A 269 21.09 -6.18 -38.77
CA VAL A 269 22.33 -5.52 -39.21
C VAL A 269 23.48 -6.52 -39.40
N MET A 270 23.60 -7.54 -38.55
CA MET A 270 24.78 -8.44 -38.57
C MET A 270 24.60 -9.66 -39.46
N GLY A 271 23.37 -10.06 -39.81
CA GLY A 271 23.11 -11.26 -40.62
C GLY A 271 23.56 -12.57 -39.96
N VAL A 272 23.79 -12.55 -38.65
CA VAL A 272 24.32 -13.65 -37.84
C VAL A 272 23.38 -13.94 -36.68
N ILE A 273 23.25 -15.22 -36.31
CA ILE A 273 22.42 -15.63 -35.18
C ILE A 273 23.19 -15.49 -33.86
N ASN A 274 22.77 -14.56 -33.01
CA ASN A 274 23.35 -14.35 -31.68
C ASN A 274 22.45 -14.91 -30.58
N MET A 275 22.81 -16.07 -30.03
CA MET A 275 22.09 -16.69 -28.91
C MET A 275 22.40 -16.04 -27.55
N ALA A 276 23.47 -15.24 -27.43
CA ALA A 276 23.85 -14.55 -26.20
C ALA A 276 23.10 -13.22 -25.97
N HIS A 277 22.13 -12.88 -26.80
CA HIS A 277 21.38 -11.62 -26.69
C HIS A 277 20.74 -11.43 -25.31
N GLY A 278 20.13 -12.48 -24.75
CA GLY A 278 19.53 -12.45 -23.42
C GLY A 278 20.55 -12.12 -22.32
N GLU A 279 21.80 -12.56 -22.47
CA GLU A 279 22.87 -12.25 -21.52
C GLU A 279 23.30 -10.80 -21.56
N MET A 280 23.21 -10.14 -22.72
CA MET A 280 23.48 -8.71 -22.81
C MET A 280 22.44 -7.88 -22.05
N VAL A 281 21.17 -8.31 -22.10
CA VAL A 281 20.09 -7.72 -21.29
C VAL A 281 20.34 -8.00 -19.80
N MET A 282 20.73 -9.23 -19.46
CA MET A 282 21.10 -9.61 -18.09
C MET A 282 22.23 -8.71 -17.55
N LEU A 283 23.31 -8.51 -18.31
CA LEU A 283 24.42 -7.64 -17.89
C LEU A 283 23.97 -6.19 -17.63
N GLY A 284 23.01 -5.67 -18.41
CA GLY A 284 22.41 -4.36 -18.14
C GLY A 284 21.63 -4.32 -16.82
N ALA A 285 20.85 -5.37 -16.53
CA ALA A 285 20.13 -5.50 -15.26
C ALA A 285 21.08 -5.60 -14.06
N TYR A 286 22.14 -6.41 -14.16
CA TYR A 286 23.15 -6.53 -13.10
C TYR A 286 24.00 -5.27 -12.96
N THR A 287 24.24 -4.52 -14.03
CA THR A 287 24.88 -3.19 -13.94
C THR A 287 24.01 -2.25 -13.12
N THR A 288 22.69 -2.27 -13.34
CA THR A 288 21.74 -1.48 -12.54
C THR A 288 21.76 -1.88 -11.08
N PHE A 289 21.78 -3.18 -10.79
CA PHE A 289 21.90 -3.71 -9.44
C PHE A 289 23.20 -3.23 -8.75
N VAL A 290 24.36 -3.36 -9.40
CA VAL A 290 25.65 -2.93 -8.85
C VAL A 290 25.66 -1.42 -8.60
N VAL A 291 25.15 -0.61 -9.53
CA VAL A 291 25.03 0.84 -9.37
C VAL A 291 24.18 1.18 -8.15
N GLN A 292 23.02 0.52 -7.99
CA GLN A 292 22.17 0.73 -6.82
C GLN A 292 22.84 0.29 -5.52
N GLN A 293 23.55 -0.84 -5.51
CA GLN A 293 24.26 -1.31 -4.32
C GLN A 293 25.36 -0.32 -3.89
N VAL A 294 26.11 0.22 -4.85
CA VAL A 294 27.13 1.24 -4.59
C VAL A 294 26.49 2.52 -4.06
N ILE A 295 25.39 2.98 -4.65
CA ILE A 295 24.67 4.17 -4.20
C ILE A 295 24.11 3.98 -2.79
N ARG A 296 23.47 2.84 -2.49
CA ARG A 296 22.95 2.53 -1.15
C ARG A 296 24.04 2.56 -0.08
N THR A 297 25.23 2.04 -0.41
CA THR A 297 26.34 1.93 0.54
C THR A 297 27.10 3.24 0.71
N SER A 298 27.27 4.01 -0.37
CA SER A 298 28.19 5.17 -0.39
C SER A 298 27.47 6.52 -0.37
N PHE A 299 26.31 6.63 -1.02
CA PHE A 299 25.59 7.90 -1.21
C PHE A 299 24.06 7.70 -1.22
N PRO A 300 23.44 7.37 -0.07
CA PRO A 300 22.02 7.00 -0.01
C PRO A 300 21.07 8.09 -0.54
N GLY A 301 21.43 9.38 -0.42
CA GLY A 301 20.64 10.49 -0.95
C GLY A 301 20.53 10.55 -2.48
N LEU A 302 21.36 9.81 -3.23
CA LEU A 302 21.32 9.74 -4.69
C LEU A 302 20.46 8.58 -5.21
N PHE A 303 19.75 7.84 -4.33
CA PHE A 303 18.99 6.66 -4.73
C PHE A 303 17.92 6.95 -5.80
N ASP A 304 17.28 8.11 -5.73
CA ASP A 304 16.26 8.52 -6.70
C ASP A 304 16.81 8.74 -8.13
N TRP A 305 18.11 8.99 -8.24
CA TRP A 305 18.83 9.17 -9.50
C TRP A 305 19.51 7.90 -10.00
N SER A 306 19.41 6.80 -9.24
CA SER A 306 20.14 5.56 -9.52
C SER A 306 19.87 4.99 -10.91
N LEU A 307 18.62 5.02 -11.38
CA LEU A 307 18.25 4.52 -12.70
C LEU A 307 18.77 5.39 -13.85
N VAL A 308 18.81 6.70 -13.66
CA VAL A 308 19.34 7.65 -14.65
C VAL A 308 20.85 7.45 -14.82
N ILE A 309 21.55 7.11 -13.74
CA ILE A 309 23.00 6.80 -13.77
C ILE A 309 23.24 5.38 -14.31
N ALA A 310 22.42 4.42 -13.89
CA ALA A 310 22.53 3.03 -14.30
C ALA A 310 22.32 2.85 -15.80
N LEU A 311 21.40 3.59 -16.42
CA LEU A 311 21.06 3.44 -17.82
C LEU A 311 22.28 3.66 -18.75
N PRO A 312 23.00 4.80 -18.73
CA PRO A 312 24.23 4.99 -19.51
C PRO A 312 25.31 3.95 -19.19
N LEU A 313 25.48 3.58 -17.91
CA LEU A 313 26.48 2.61 -17.50
C LEU A 313 26.15 1.20 -18.03
N ALA A 314 24.87 0.81 -18.03
CA ALA A 314 24.42 -0.45 -18.60
C ALA A 314 24.72 -0.54 -20.10
N PHE A 315 24.46 0.55 -20.86
CA PHE A 315 24.85 0.63 -22.27
C PHE A 315 26.36 0.54 -22.45
N LEU A 316 27.15 1.21 -21.61
CA LEU A 316 28.61 1.18 -21.67
C LEU A 316 29.16 -0.22 -21.39
N VAL A 317 28.69 -0.87 -20.32
CA VAL A 317 29.10 -2.24 -19.96
C VAL A 317 28.71 -3.22 -21.06
N ALA A 318 27.47 -3.17 -21.55
CA ALA A 318 27.02 -4.01 -22.65
C ALA A 318 27.83 -3.76 -23.93
N ALA A 319 28.15 -2.50 -24.26
CA ALA A 319 28.97 -2.18 -25.42
C ALA A 319 30.40 -2.71 -25.28
N LEU A 320 31.01 -2.60 -24.10
CA LEU A 320 32.36 -3.13 -23.85
C LEU A 320 32.40 -4.65 -23.96
N VAL A 321 31.44 -5.35 -23.34
CA VAL A 321 31.36 -6.81 -23.43
C VAL A 321 31.05 -7.26 -24.86
N GLY A 322 30.13 -6.58 -25.53
CA GLY A 322 29.81 -6.83 -26.94
C GLY A 322 31.02 -6.66 -27.84
N LEU A 323 31.81 -5.59 -27.67
CA LEU A 323 33.06 -5.37 -28.41
C LEU A 323 34.12 -6.44 -28.11
N ALA A 324 34.19 -6.93 -26.88
CA ALA A 324 35.09 -8.01 -26.51
C ALA A 324 34.71 -9.32 -27.20
N ILE A 325 33.42 -9.67 -27.22
CA ILE A 325 32.89 -10.86 -27.91
C ILE A 325 33.09 -10.71 -29.43
N GLU A 326 32.81 -9.54 -29.99
CA GLU A 326 32.97 -9.25 -31.41
C GLU A 326 34.42 -9.44 -31.86
N ARG A 327 35.36 -8.78 -31.19
CA ARG A 327 36.79 -8.87 -31.55
C ARG A 327 37.42 -10.21 -31.20
N GLY A 328 36.95 -10.86 -30.13
CA GLY A 328 37.55 -12.10 -29.62
C GLY A 328 37.01 -13.36 -30.28
N ILE A 329 35.75 -13.36 -30.73
CA ILE A 329 35.06 -14.58 -31.18
C ILE A 329 34.40 -14.38 -32.53
N ILE A 330 33.42 -13.47 -32.62
CA ILE A 330 32.51 -13.39 -33.79
C ILE A 330 33.27 -13.03 -35.07
N ARG A 331 34.21 -12.08 -35.00
CA ARG A 331 35.00 -11.66 -36.17
C ARG A 331 35.75 -12.80 -36.85
N PHE A 332 36.14 -13.84 -36.11
CA PHE A 332 36.86 -15.00 -36.65
C PHE A 332 35.94 -16.05 -37.29
N LEU A 333 34.63 -15.95 -37.04
CA LEU A 333 33.62 -16.91 -37.48
C LEU A 333 32.69 -16.35 -38.56
N TYR A 334 32.97 -15.15 -39.07
CA TYR A 334 32.20 -14.56 -40.15
C TYR A 334 32.15 -15.46 -41.40
N GLY A 335 30.95 -15.53 -42.00
CA GLY A 335 30.66 -16.44 -43.11
C GLY A 335 30.34 -17.88 -42.71
N ARG A 336 30.33 -18.21 -41.40
CA ARG A 336 30.04 -19.57 -40.88
C ARG A 336 28.86 -19.52 -39.87
N PRO A 337 27.60 -19.47 -40.35
CA PRO A 337 26.43 -19.18 -39.49
C PRO A 337 26.20 -20.21 -38.37
N LEU A 338 26.35 -21.50 -38.66
CA LEU A 338 26.14 -22.58 -37.67
C LEU A 338 27.17 -22.52 -36.54
N GLU A 339 28.42 -22.19 -36.88
CA GLU A 339 29.50 -22.11 -35.89
C GLU A 339 29.37 -20.87 -35.04
N THR A 340 28.92 -19.76 -35.62
CA THR A 340 28.67 -18.55 -34.84
C THR A 340 27.49 -18.75 -33.88
N LEU A 341 26.48 -19.53 -34.26
CA LEU A 341 25.40 -19.92 -33.36
C LEU A 341 25.93 -20.76 -32.18
N LEU A 342 26.74 -21.78 -32.45
CA LEU A 342 27.35 -22.62 -31.40
C LEU A 342 28.28 -21.80 -30.48
N ALA A 343 29.07 -20.90 -31.06
CA ALA A 343 29.98 -20.04 -30.30
C ALA A 343 29.21 -19.07 -29.39
N THR A 344 28.16 -18.41 -29.91
CA THR A 344 27.34 -17.49 -29.10
C THR A 344 26.53 -18.22 -28.03
N TRP A 345 26.13 -19.47 -28.26
CA TRP A 345 25.57 -20.32 -27.21
C TRP A 345 26.59 -20.63 -26.10
N GLY A 346 27.83 -20.97 -26.47
CA GLY A 346 28.91 -21.18 -25.50
C GLY A 346 29.23 -19.92 -24.69
N VAL A 347 29.24 -18.74 -25.33
CA VAL A 347 29.39 -17.44 -24.65
C VAL A 347 28.24 -17.20 -23.68
N SER A 348 27.00 -17.52 -24.07
CA SER A 348 25.84 -17.39 -23.18
C SER A 348 26.04 -18.19 -21.89
N LEU A 349 26.45 -19.45 -21.98
CA LEU A 349 26.72 -20.29 -20.81
C LEU A 349 27.82 -19.72 -19.92
N ILE A 350 28.90 -19.21 -20.52
CA ILE A 350 30.01 -18.59 -19.77
C ILE A 350 29.51 -17.35 -19.02
N LEU A 351 28.74 -16.48 -19.67
CA LEU A 351 28.20 -15.26 -19.05
C LEU A 351 27.21 -15.58 -17.93
N GLN A 352 26.28 -16.52 -18.14
CA GLN A 352 25.34 -16.98 -17.11
C GLN A 352 26.09 -17.52 -15.90
N GLN A 353 27.10 -18.37 -16.12
CA GLN A 353 27.87 -18.96 -15.04
C GLN A 353 28.73 -17.93 -14.32
N ALA A 354 29.30 -16.96 -15.03
CA ALA A 354 30.07 -15.86 -14.44
C ALA A 354 29.19 -15.03 -13.50
N VAL A 355 28.01 -14.59 -13.97
CA VAL A 355 27.05 -13.84 -13.15
C VAL A 355 26.61 -14.66 -11.94
N ARG A 356 26.25 -15.94 -12.12
CA ARG A 356 25.88 -16.83 -11.02
C ARG A 356 26.99 -17.00 -9.99
N THR A 357 28.26 -17.00 -10.42
CA THR A 357 29.42 -17.14 -9.52
C THR A 357 29.66 -15.86 -8.73
N ILE A 358 29.43 -14.68 -9.33
CA ILE A 358 29.65 -13.37 -8.70
C ILE A 358 28.49 -12.99 -7.77
N PHE A 359 27.24 -13.18 -8.21
CA PHE A 359 26.04 -12.68 -7.54
C PHE A 359 25.19 -13.77 -6.88
N GLY A 360 25.56 -15.04 -7.06
CA GLY A 360 24.82 -16.19 -6.57
C GLY A 360 23.69 -16.63 -7.51
N PRO A 361 23.00 -17.74 -7.14
CA PRO A 361 21.92 -18.32 -7.94
C PRO A 361 20.54 -17.68 -7.68
N THR A 362 20.43 -16.81 -6.68
CA THR A 362 19.18 -16.15 -6.27
C THR A 362 18.92 -14.89 -7.09
N ASN A 363 17.65 -14.55 -7.28
CA ASN A 363 17.26 -13.30 -7.92
C ASN A 363 17.74 -12.10 -7.10
N GLN A 364 18.41 -11.17 -7.76
CA GLN A 364 18.83 -9.90 -7.17
C GLN A 364 17.80 -8.82 -7.51
N GLU A 365 17.19 -8.24 -6.48
CA GLU A 365 16.14 -7.24 -6.66
C GLU A 365 16.74 -5.84 -6.84
N VAL A 366 16.20 -5.12 -7.82
CA VAL A 366 16.50 -3.71 -8.07
C VAL A 366 15.38 -2.89 -7.43
N GLY A 367 15.74 -1.99 -6.52
CA GLY A 367 14.77 -1.18 -5.81
C GLY A 367 14.21 -0.05 -6.67
N ASN A 368 12.95 0.30 -6.41
CA ASN A 368 12.27 1.39 -7.09
C ASN A 368 12.60 2.75 -6.43
N PRO A 369 12.97 3.78 -7.21
CA PRO A 369 12.99 5.16 -6.73
C PRO A 369 11.63 5.61 -6.19
N SER A 370 11.62 6.67 -5.37
CA SER A 370 10.40 7.21 -4.76
C SER A 370 9.32 7.56 -5.80
N TRP A 371 9.72 8.17 -6.92
CA TRP A 371 8.84 8.59 -8.03
C TRP A 371 8.31 7.43 -8.89
N MET A 372 8.87 6.22 -8.75
CA MET A 372 8.42 5.01 -9.44
C MET A 372 7.73 4.02 -8.49
N SER A 373 7.59 4.40 -7.23
CA SER A 373 7.00 3.58 -6.18
C SER A 373 5.52 3.91 -5.99
N GLY A 374 4.75 2.90 -5.62
CA GLY A 374 3.31 3.03 -5.38
C GLY A 374 2.43 2.82 -6.62
N SER A 375 1.16 3.07 -6.41
CA SER A 375 0.09 2.98 -7.41
C SER A 375 -0.88 4.13 -7.24
N PHE A 376 -1.67 4.35 -8.27
CA PHE A 376 -2.85 5.19 -8.19
C PHE A 376 -4.03 4.41 -8.76
N ASP A 377 -5.20 4.64 -8.18
CA ASP A 377 -6.41 3.92 -8.55
C ASP A 377 -7.26 4.77 -9.51
N ILE A 378 -7.72 4.14 -10.59
CA ILE A 378 -8.75 4.69 -11.48
C ILE A 378 -9.98 3.80 -11.37
N GLY A 379 -10.95 4.21 -10.56
CA GLY A 379 -12.09 3.35 -10.24
C GLY A 379 -11.63 2.12 -9.46
N GLN A 380 -11.77 0.94 -10.06
CA GLN A 380 -11.28 -0.32 -9.49
C GLN A 380 -9.97 -0.81 -10.14
N LEU A 381 -9.36 -0.01 -11.02
CA LEU A 381 -8.08 -0.32 -11.65
C LEU A 381 -6.92 0.24 -10.83
N ALA A 382 -6.02 -0.62 -10.38
CA ALA A 382 -4.80 -0.22 -9.70
C ALA A 382 -3.64 -0.14 -10.69
N ILE A 383 -3.21 1.08 -11.04
CA ILE A 383 -2.10 1.29 -11.97
C ILE A 383 -0.83 1.58 -11.16
N THR A 384 0.17 0.71 -11.27
CA THR A 384 1.47 0.92 -10.63
C THR A 384 2.37 1.85 -11.45
N TRP A 385 3.06 2.76 -10.77
CA TRP A 385 3.94 3.73 -11.43
C TRP A 385 5.05 3.06 -12.23
N ASN A 386 5.64 1.98 -11.71
CA ASN A 386 6.66 1.18 -12.40
C ASN A 386 6.21 0.74 -13.81
N ARG A 387 5.02 0.14 -13.90
CA ARG A 387 4.49 -0.37 -15.17
C ARG A 387 4.23 0.76 -16.18
N LEU A 388 3.74 1.90 -15.69
CA LEU A 388 3.50 3.08 -16.51
C LEU A 388 4.81 3.65 -17.08
N TRP A 389 5.84 3.79 -16.24
CA TRP A 389 7.15 4.28 -16.67
C TRP A 389 7.82 3.36 -17.68
N ILE A 390 7.75 2.04 -17.49
CA ILE A 390 8.23 1.07 -18.47
C ILE A 390 7.52 1.24 -19.82
N LEU A 391 6.19 1.40 -19.81
CA LEU A 391 5.42 1.61 -21.03
C LEU A 391 5.82 2.90 -21.76
N VAL A 392 5.93 4.01 -21.02
CA VAL A 392 6.36 5.31 -21.57
C VAL A 392 7.78 5.21 -22.13
N PHE A 393 8.69 4.57 -21.41
CA PHE A 393 10.06 4.34 -21.87
C PHE A 393 10.11 3.47 -23.13
N ALA A 394 9.35 2.38 -23.19
CA ALA A 394 9.26 1.51 -24.35
C ALA A 394 8.77 2.26 -25.60
N LEU A 395 7.70 3.06 -25.44
CA LEU A 395 7.16 3.89 -26.52
C LEU A 395 8.14 4.99 -26.95
N ALA A 396 8.86 5.60 -26.00
CA ALA A 396 9.88 6.60 -26.30
C ALA A 396 11.05 5.99 -27.09
N VAL A 397 11.60 4.86 -26.65
CA VAL A 397 12.66 4.14 -27.36
C VAL A 397 12.20 3.71 -28.75
N PHE A 398 10.99 3.15 -28.86
CA PHE A 398 10.41 2.78 -30.15
C PHE A 398 10.26 3.99 -31.08
N GLY A 399 9.73 5.12 -30.58
CA GLY A 399 9.58 6.35 -31.33
C GLY A 399 10.92 6.94 -31.80
N VAL A 400 11.93 6.96 -30.92
CA VAL A 400 13.30 7.38 -31.26
C VAL A 400 13.89 6.49 -32.33
N LEU A 401 13.79 5.16 -32.18
CA LEU A 401 14.33 4.22 -33.17
C LEU A 401 13.61 4.34 -34.52
N LEU A 402 12.28 4.46 -34.53
CA LEU A 402 11.52 4.72 -35.75
C LEU A 402 11.95 6.02 -36.43
N TYR A 403 12.15 7.09 -35.66
CA TYR A 403 12.63 8.35 -36.19
C TYR A 403 14.03 8.20 -36.79
N VAL A 404 14.96 7.58 -36.06
CA VAL A 404 16.33 7.35 -36.52
C VAL A 404 16.32 6.52 -37.81
N MET A 405 15.60 5.40 -37.83
CA MET A 405 15.55 4.52 -39.00
C MET A 405 14.90 5.19 -40.23
N LYS A 406 13.83 5.97 -40.05
CA LYS A 406 13.10 6.56 -41.19
C LYS A 406 13.61 7.92 -41.64
N ARG A 407 14.29 8.68 -40.78
CA ARG A 407 14.64 10.09 -41.04
C ARG A 407 16.13 10.37 -41.06
N THR A 408 16.98 9.47 -40.57
CA THR A 408 18.43 9.71 -40.55
C THR A 408 19.14 8.95 -41.68
N PRO A 409 20.29 9.45 -42.17
CA PRO A 409 21.05 8.79 -43.24
C PRO A 409 21.48 7.36 -42.87
N TRP A 410 21.72 7.12 -41.58
CA TRP A 410 22.12 5.80 -41.05
C TRP A 410 21.03 4.75 -41.26
N GLY A 411 19.77 5.13 -41.14
CA GLY A 411 18.63 4.24 -41.36
C GLY A 411 18.25 4.03 -42.83
N LEU A 412 18.63 4.97 -43.71
CA LEU A 412 18.39 4.88 -45.16
C LEU A 412 19.49 4.11 -45.91
N GLN A 413 20.64 3.89 -45.27
CA GLN A 413 21.79 3.16 -45.81
C GLN A 413 21.92 1.72 -45.30
N MET A 414 21.18 1.37 -44.23
CA MET A 414 20.91 -0.01 -43.81
C MET A 414 19.81 -0.58 -44.71
#